data_AF-A0A3Q4B5N0-F1
#
_entry.id   AF-A0A3Q4B5N0-F1
#
_cell.length_a   1.000
_cell.length_b   1.000
_cell.length_c   1.000
_cell.angle_alpha   90.00
_cell.angle_beta   90.00
_cell.angle_gamma   90.00
#
_symmetry.space_group_name_H-M   'P 1'
#
loop_
_entity.id
_entity.type
_entity.pdbx_description
1 polymer ?
#
loop_
_entity_poly.entity_id
_entity_poly.type
_entity_poly.pdbx_seq_one_letter_code
_entity_poly.pdbx_strand_id
1 'polypeptide(L)'
;MVRATLVTATSLALTGAVVAHAYLLKHQFYPTVVYLTKSSPSMAVLYIQAFVLVFLLGKFMRKVFFGQLRAAEMEHLIERSWYAVTETCLAFTVFRDDFSPRFVALFTLLLFLKCFHWLAEDRVDFMERSPNISWLFHFRVLCKY
;
A
#
# COMPACT_ATOMS: atom_id res chain seq x y z
N MET A 1 0.98 0.52 -18.85
CA MET A 1 0.75 1.73 -18.02
C MET A 1 -0.66 2.29 -18.20
N VAL A 2 -1.16 2.44 -19.43
CA VAL A 2 -2.51 2.97 -19.75
C VAL A 2 -3.65 2.27 -19.02
N ARG A 3 -3.61 0.93 -18.90
CA ARG A 3 -4.66 0.16 -18.18
C ARG A 3 -4.74 0.53 -16.70
N ALA A 4 -3.60 0.68 -16.02
CA ALA A 4 -3.57 1.03 -14.60
C ALA A 4 -4.07 2.46 -14.36
N THR A 5 -3.66 3.42 -15.21
CA THR A 5 -4.13 4.81 -15.11
C THR A 5 -5.63 4.93 -15.37
N LEU A 6 -6.17 4.15 -16.31
CA LEU A 6 -7.61 4.09 -16.56
C LEU A 6 -8.36 3.55 -15.33
N VAL A 7 -7.90 2.43 -14.75
CA VAL A 7 -8.52 1.85 -13.55
C VAL A 7 -8.50 2.81 -12.37
N THR A 8 -7.40 3.53 -12.16
CA THR A 8 -7.34 4.53 -11.07
C THR A 8 -8.25 5.73 -11.33
N ALA A 9 -8.36 6.18 -12.58
CA ALA A 9 -9.21 7.31 -12.93
C ALA A 9 -10.69 6.95 -12.80
N THR A 10 -11.10 5.77 -13.27
CA THR A 10 -12.48 5.29 -13.14
C THR A 10 -12.86 5.03 -11.69
N SER A 11 -11.96 4.49 -10.86
CA SER A 11 -12.24 4.28 -9.43
C SER A 11 -12.41 5.60 -8.68
N LEU A 12 -11.57 6.60 -8.98
CA LEU A 12 -11.66 7.96 -8.42
C LEU A 12 -12.94 8.67 -8.84
N ALA A 13 -13.32 8.57 -10.12
CA ALA A 13 -14.56 9.15 -10.62
C ALA A 13 -15.78 8.49 -9.94
N LEU A 14 -15.77 7.16 -9.82
CA LEU A 14 -16.86 6.42 -9.17
C LEU A 14 -17.00 6.78 -7.69
N THR A 15 -15.89 6.87 -6.96
CA THR A 15 -15.93 7.32 -5.56
C THR A 15 -16.42 8.75 -5.42
N GLY A 16 -15.95 9.65 -6.28
CA GLY A 16 -16.44 11.03 -6.34
C GLY A 16 -17.95 11.10 -6.55
N ALA A 17 -18.49 10.33 -7.49
CA ALA A 17 -19.92 10.27 -7.76
C ALA A 17 -20.73 9.75 -6.56
N VAL A 18 -20.28 8.69 -5.91
CA VAL A 18 -20.95 8.11 -4.73
C VAL A 18 -20.95 9.08 -3.55
N VAL A 19 -19.82 9.75 -3.29
CA VAL A 19 -19.71 10.75 -2.23
C VAL A 19 -20.56 11.98 -2.53
N ALA A 20 -20.55 12.47 -3.78
CA ALA A 20 -21.38 13.59 -4.20
C ALA A 20 -22.87 13.28 -4.06
N HIS A 21 -23.31 12.10 -4.50
CA HIS A 21 -24.69 11.65 -4.35
C HIS A 21 -25.10 11.57 -2.87
N ALA A 22 -24.26 10.99 -2.01
CA ALA A 22 -24.52 10.90 -0.57
C ALA A 22 -24.53 12.28 0.13
N TYR A 23 -23.74 13.23 -0.36
CA TYR A 23 -23.71 14.60 0.13
C TYR A 23 -24.99 15.36 -0.26
N LEU A 24 -25.42 15.25 -1.52
CA LEU A 24 -26.66 15.87 -2.00
C LEU A 24 -27.92 15.34 -1.28
N LEU A 25 -27.95 14.06 -0.89
CA LEU A 25 -29.09 13.50 -0.15
C LEU A 25 -29.22 14.04 1.29
N LYS A 26 -28.10 14.36 1.94
CA LYS A 26 -28.07 14.61 3.39
C LYS A 26 -27.73 16.05 3.76
N HIS A 27 -27.11 16.83 2.86
CA HIS A 27 -26.67 18.22 3.03
C HIS A 27 -25.76 18.53 4.24
N GLN A 28 -25.60 17.58 5.17
CA GLN A 28 -24.83 17.67 6.40
C GLN A 28 -23.74 16.61 6.41
N PHE A 29 -22.54 16.97 6.85
CA PHE A 29 -21.35 16.10 6.81
C PHE A 29 -21.54 14.81 7.61
N TYR A 30 -22.03 14.89 8.85
CA TYR A 30 -22.14 13.73 9.73
C TYR A 30 -23.11 12.65 9.21
N PRO A 31 -24.37 12.98 8.82
CA PRO A 31 -25.28 11.99 8.22
C PRO A 31 -24.79 11.41 6.89
N THR A 32 -24.03 12.17 6.09
CA THR A 32 -23.40 11.65 4.85
C THR A 32 -22.39 10.56 5.16
N VAL A 33 -21.50 10.76 6.14
CA VAL A 33 -20.48 9.76 6.53
C VAL A 33 -21.15 8.52 7.12
N VAL A 34 -22.19 8.69 7.93
CA VAL A 34 -22.97 7.56 8.45
C VAL A 34 -23.66 6.80 7.32
N TYR A 35 -24.23 7.48 6.33
CA TYR A 35 -24.86 6.83 5.18
C TYR A 35 -23.84 6.05 4.32
N LEU A 36 -22.67 6.62 4.08
CA LEU A 36 -21.58 5.97 3.34
C LEU A 36 -21.05 4.71 4.05
N THR A 37 -21.04 4.71 5.39
CA THR A 37 -20.54 3.57 6.19
C THR A 37 -21.60 2.53 6.50
N LYS A 38 -22.90 2.86 6.37
CA LYS A 38 -24.02 1.94 6.62
C LYS A 38 -24.57 1.29 5.36
N SER A 39 -24.41 1.90 4.19
CA SER A 39 -24.90 1.35 2.93
C SER A 39 -23.90 0.37 2.32
N SER A 40 -24.35 -0.86 2.04
CA SER A 40 -23.51 -1.91 1.42
C SER A 40 -22.86 -1.50 0.09
N PRO A 41 -23.54 -0.82 -0.88
CA PRO A 41 -22.90 -0.46 -2.13
C PRO A 41 -21.86 0.66 -1.99
N SER A 42 -22.13 1.69 -1.17
CA SER A 42 -21.14 2.77 -0.96
C SER A 42 -19.93 2.27 -0.18
N MET A 43 -20.14 1.39 0.79
CA MET A 43 -19.05 0.77 1.55
C MET A 43 -18.12 -0.07 0.64
N ALA A 44 -18.69 -0.84 -0.31
CA ALA A 44 -17.90 -1.61 -1.27
C ALA A 44 -17.02 -0.72 -2.17
N VAL A 45 -17.59 0.39 -2.67
CA VAL A 45 -16.85 1.35 -3.49
C VAL A 45 -15.72 2.00 -2.69
N LEU A 46 -15.93 2.31 -1.40
CA LEU A 46 -14.90 2.83 -0.51
C LEU A 46 -13.76 1.82 -0.26
N TYR A 47 -14.07 0.53 -0.10
CA TYR A 47 -13.04 -0.51 0.06
C TYR A 47 -12.18 -0.67 -1.19
N ILE A 48 -12.79 -0.68 -2.37
CA ILE A 48 -12.05 -0.75 -3.64
C ILE A 48 -11.14 0.48 -3.77
N GLN A 49 -11.64 1.67 -3.45
CA GLN A 49 -10.84 2.88 -3.49
C GLN A 49 -9.69 2.85 -2.49
N ALA A 50 -9.90 2.34 -1.28
CA ALA A 50 -8.84 2.17 -0.29
C ALA A 50 -7.70 1.29 -0.82
N PHE A 51 -8.03 0.18 -1.48
CA PHE A 51 -7.04 -0.69 -2.10
C PHE A 51 -6.24 0.01 -3.21
N VAL A 52 -6.91 0.79 -4.05
CA VAL A 52 -6.27 1.60 -5.10
C VAL A 52 -5.31 2.64 -4.49
N LEU A 53 -5.70 3.30 -3.39
CA LEU A 53 -4.86 4.27 -2.70
C LEU A 53 -3.60 3.62 -2.10
N VAL A 54 -3.72 2.43 -1.49
CA VAL A 54 -2.56 1.67 -0.98
C VAL A 54 -1.60 1.34 -2.13
N PHE A 55 -2.12 0.91 -3.28
CA PHE A 55 -1.29 0.62 -4.46
C PHE A 55 -0.59 1.89 -5.00
N LEU A 56 -1.29 3.02 -5.07
CA LEU A 56 -0.72 4.30 -5.48
C LEU A 56 0.35 4.78 -4.51
N LEU A 57 0.13 4.64 -3.21
CA LEU A 57 1.11 4.96 -2.17
C LEU A 57 2.37 4.10 -2.35
N GLY A 58 2.22 2.80 -2.61
CA GLY A 58 3.34 1.92 -2.93
C GLY A 58 4.15 2.36 -4.15
N LYS A 59 3.48 2.76 -5.24
CA LYS A 59 4.15 3.30 -6.42
C LYS A 59 4.86 4.62 -6.14
N PHE A 60 4.22 5.51 -5.36
CA PHE A 60 4.79 6.80 -4.98
C PHE A 60 6.04 6.60 -4.13
N MET A 61 5.96 5.80 -3.08
CA MET A 61 7.08 5.51 -2.18
C MET A 61 8.22 4.79 -2.90
N ARG A 62 7.93 3.83 -3.79
CA ARG A 62 8.94 3.22 -4.66
C ARG A 62 9.67 4.26 -5.52
N LYS A 63 8.93 5.20 -6.11
CA LYS A 63 9.50 6.26 -6.96
C LYS A 63 10.33 7.26 -6.15
N VAL A 64 9.85 7.68 -4.97
CA VAL A 64 10.50 8.67 -4.10
C VAL A 64 11.79 8.13 -3.48
N PHE A 65 11.75 6.92 -2.92
CA PHE A 65 12.90 6.37 -2.19
C PHE A 65 13.90 5.62 -3.07
N PHE A 66 13.45 4.91 -4.11
CA PHE A 66 14.29 3.96 -4.84
C PHE A 66 14.45 4.24 -6.34
N GLY A 67 13.62 5.11 -6.93
CA GLY A 67 13.70 5.43 -8.36
C GLY A 67 13.47 4.22 -9.26
N GLN A 68 14.52 3.78 -9.99
CA GLN A 68 14.49 2.57 -10.81
C GLN A 68 14.88 1.34 -9.99
N LEU A 69 13.90 0.47 -9.76
CA LEU A 69 14.12 -0.80 -9.07
C LEU A 69 14.63 -1.85 -10.05
N ARG A 70 15.71 -2.53 -9.69
CA ARG A 70 16.32 -3.57 -10.54
C ARG A 70 15.44 -4.82 -10.51
N ALA A 71 15.49 -5.61 -11.58
CA ALA A 71 14.72 -6.86 -11.67
C ALA A 71 15.06 -7.84 -10.52
N ALA A 72 16.34 -7.97 -10.17
CA ALA A 72 16.79 -8.83 -9.08
C ALA A 72 16.20 -8.45 -7.70
N GLU A 73 16.04 -7.15 -7.42
CA GLU A 73 15.45 -6.68 -6.15
C GLU A 73 13.94 -6.94 -6.11
N MET A 74 13.26 -6.82 -7.26
CA MET A 74 11.84 -7.17 -7.37
C MET A 74 11.63 -8.67 -7.15
N GLU A 75 12.48 -9.51 -7.74
CA GLU A 75 12.38 -10.96 -7.63
C GLU A 75 12.56 -11.42 -6.17
N HIS A 76 13.63 -10.94 -5.51
CA HIS A 76 13.91 -11.24 -4.11
C HIS A 76 12.81 -10.75 -3.16
N LEU A 77 12.26 -9.56 -3.42
CA LEU A 77 11.12 -9.04 -2.67
C LEU A 77 9.86 -9.88 -2.87
N ILE A 78 9.58 -10.32 -4.10
CA ILE A 78 8.40 -11.14 -4.40
C ILE A 78 8.50 -12.47 -3.65
N GLU A 79 9.65 -13.14 -3.70
CA GLU A 79 9.88 -14.40 -2.99
C GLU A 79 9.68 -14.26 -1.49
N ARG A 80 10.37 -13.29 -0.85
CA ARG A 80 10.23 -13.02 0.59
C ARG A 80 8.82 -12.61 0.98
N SER A 81 8.15 -11.80 0.15
CA SER A 81 6.78 -11.34 0.42
C SER A 81 5.77 -12.49 0.35
N TRP A 82 5.90 -13.38 -0.64
CA TRP A 82 5.03 -14.54 -0.77
C TRP A 82 5.18 -15.46 0.44
N TYR A 83 6.43 -15.71 0.86
CA TYR A 83 6.71 -16.50 2.07
C TYR A 83 6.07 -15.89 3.32
N ALA A 84 6.30 -14.60 3.59
CA ALA A 84 5.71 -13.93 4.74
C ALA A 84 4.17 -13.89 4.71
N VAL A 85 3.56 -13.72 3.53
CA VAL A 85 2.10 -13.80 3.36
C VAL A 85 1.61 -15.20 3.73
N THR A 86 2.26 -16.26 3.24
CA THR A 86 1.83 -17.63 3.53
C THR A 86 1.96 -17.99 5.02
N GLU A 87 3.06 -17.61 5.68
CA GLU A 87 3.25 -17.85 7.12
C GLU A 87 2.20 -17.12 7.96
N THR A 88 1.91 -15.87 7.62
CA THR A 88 0.93 -15.07 8.36
C THR A 88 -0.48 -15.53 8.09
N CYS A 89 -0.81 -15.89 6.85
CA CYS A 89 -2.08 -16.55 6.53
C CYS A 89 -2.25 -17.86 7.32
N LEU A 90 -1.22 -18.70 7.41
CA LEU A 90 -1.24 -19.90 8.24
C LEU A 90 -1.50 -19.56 9.71
N ALA A 91 -0.76 -18.60 10.28
CA ALA A 91 -0.97 -18.14 11.65
C ALA A 91 -2.39 -17.58 11.87
N PHE A 92 -2.97 -16.89 10.90
CA PHE A 92 -4.33 -16.35 10.99
C PHE A 92 -5.40 -17.43 10.92
N THR A 93 -5.19 -18.52 10.17
CA THR A 93 -6.13 -19.64 10.17
C THR A 93 -6.24 -20.34 11.53
N VAL A 94 -5.21 -20.23 12.37
CA VAL A 94 -5.23 -20.72 13.77
C VAL A 94 -6.10 -19.82 14.68
N PHE A 95 -6.20 -18.52 14.37
CA PHE A 95 -7.03 -17.53 15.07
C PHE A 95 -8.26 -17.12 14.25
N ARG A 96 -9.05 -18.11 13.85
CA ARG A 96 -10.18 -17.96 12.90
C ARG A 96 -11.25 -16.94 13.34
N ASP A 97 -11.39 -16.67 14.64
CA ASP A 97 -12.51 -15.88 15.17
C ASP A 97 -12.29 -14.35 15.21
N ASP A 98 -11.08 -13.85 14.94
CA ASP A 98 -10.75 -12.41 15.04
C ASP A 98 -10.58 -11.69 13.67
N PHE A 99 -11.29 -12.14 12.63
CA PHE A 99 -11.23 -11.53 11.29
C PHE A 99 -11.94 -10.17 11.22
N SER A 100 -11.27 -9.12 11.71
CA SER A 100 -11.75 -7.73 11.62
C SER A 100 -11.14 -6.99 10.41
N PRO A 101 -11.88 -6.07 9.75
CA PRO A 101 -11.33 -5.24 8.67
C PRO A 101 -10.11 -4.40 9.12
N ARG A 102 -10.06 -4.04 10.40
CA ARG A 102 -8.94 -3.32 11.02
C ARG A 102 -7.67 -4.19 11.03
N PHE A 103 -7.82 -5.48 11.29
CA PHE A 103 -6.72 -6.41 11.27
C PHE A 103 -6.10 -6.54 9.87
N VAL A 104 -6.94 -6.67 8.84
CA VAL A 104 -6.48 -6.71 7.44
C VAL A 104 -5.72 -5.42 7.09
N ALA A 105 -6.20 -4.26 7.54
CA ALA A 105 -5.52 -2.98 7.34
C ALA A 105 -4.16 -2.90 8.04
N LEU A 106 -4.08 -3.34 9.31
CA LEU A 106 -2.81 -3.39 10.05
C LEU A 106 -1.83 -4.39 9.42
N PHE A 107 -2.33 -5.53 8.98
CA PHE A 107 -1.52 -6.55 8.32
C PHE A 107 -0.96 -6.07 6.98
N THR A 108 -1.79 -5.44 6.14
CA THR A 108 -1.32 -4.84 4.89
C THR A 108 -0.30 -3.74 5.13
N LEU A 109 -0.50 -2.89 6.15
CA LEU A 109 0.47 -1.87 6.55
C LEU A 109 1.80 -2.50 7.01
N LEU A 110 1.74 -3.56 7.82
CA LEU A 110 2.91 -4.25 8.34
C LEU A 110 3.71 -4.91 7.21
N LEU A 111 3.04 -5.64 6.32
CA LEU A 111 3.68 -6.21 5.13
C LEU A 111 4.30 -5.13 4.25
N PHE A 112 3.60 -4.01 4.05
CA PHE A 112 4.13 -2.89 3.30
C PHE A 112 5.44 -2.39 3.90
N LEU A 113 5.44 -2.05 5.19
CA LEU A 113 6.64 -1.59 5.90
C LEU A 113 7.77 -2.63 5.85
N LYS A 114 7.45 -3.92 6.00
CA LYS A 114 8.42 -5.01 5.94
C LYS A 114 9.06 -5.14 4.55
N CYS A 115 8.28 -4.99 3.47
CA CYS A 115 8.81 -4.92 2.11
C CYS A 115 9.75 -3.72 1.91
N PHE A 116 9.43 -2.54 2.48
CA PHE A 116 10.33 -1.38 2.43
C PHE A 116 11.63 -1.61 3.20
N HIS A 117 11.56 -2.32 4.34
CA HIS A 117 12.72 -2.66 5.12
C HIS A 117 13.65 -3.61 4.35
N TRP A 118 13.13 -4.71 3.82
CA TRP A 118 13.90 -5.64 3.00
C TRP A 118 14.52 -4.99 1.77
N LEU A 119 13.79 -4.08 1.12
CA LEU A 119 14.32 -3.37 -0.03
C LEU A 119 15.45 -2.40 0.34
N ALA A 120 15.39 -1.81 1.53
CA ALA A 120 16.47 -0.97 2.04
C ALA A 120 17.70 -1.81 2.38
N GLU A 121 17.52 -2.99 2.97
CA GLU A 121 18.59 -3.96 3.26
C GLU A 121 19.31 -4.40 1.99
N ASP A 122 18.57 -4.85 0.97
CA ASP A 122 19.16 -5.28 -0.32
C ASP A 122 19.97 -4.17 -1.01
N ARG A 123 19.56 -2.90 -0.83
CA ARG A 123 20.29 -1.73 -1.36
C ARG A 123 21.56 -1.42 -0.58
N VAL A 124 21.57 -1.63 0.73
CA VAL A 124 22.78 -1.51 1.57
C VAL A 124 23.77 -2.61 1.20
N ASP A 125 23.31 -3.85 1.08
CA ASP A 125 24.11 -5.00 0.65
C ASP A 125 24.70 -4.84 -0.75
N PHE A 126 23.96 -4.20 -1.67
CA PHE A 126 24.48 -3.85 -3.00
C PHE A 126 25.56 -2.77 -2.91
N MET A 127 25.39 -1.80 -2.02
CA MET A 127 26.36 -0.71 -1.84
C MET A 127 27.68 -1.22 -1.26
N GLU A 128 27.64 -2.11 -0.27
CA GLU A 128 28.86 -2.71 0.31
C GLU A 128 29.70 -3.49 -0.72
N ARG A 129 29.05 -4.03 -1.76
CA ARG A 129 29.70 -4.76 -2.85
C ARG A 129 30.12 -3.88 -4.04
N SER A 130 29.79 -2.57 -4.04
CA SER A 130 30.02 -1.66 -5.18
C SER A 130 31.14 -0.64 -4.91
N PRO A 131 32.17 -0.50 -5.78
CA PRO A 131 33.33 0.38 -5.51
C PRO A 131 33.14 1.87 -5.86
N ASN A 132 31.91 2.36 -6.13
CA ASN A 132 31.69 3.74 -6.59
C ASN A 132 30.95 4.60 -5.54
N ILE A 133 31.72 5.45 -4.86
CA ILE A 133 31.31 6.20 -3.66
C ILE A 133 30.94 7.64 -4.07
N SER A 134 29.68 8.04 -3.87
CA SER A 134 29.25 9.45 -4.00
C SER A 134 28.74 10.00 -2.67
N TRP A 135 29.15 11.24 -2.35
CA TRP A 135 28.95 11.93 -1.07
C TRP A 135 27.48 12.12 -0.65
N LEU A 136 26.56 12.17 -1.62
CA LEU A 136 25.11 12.25 -1.36
C LEU A 136 24.55 10.98 -0.70
N PHE A 137 25.29 9.87 -0.75
CA PHE A 137 24.85 8.57 -0.23
C PHE A 137 25.12 8.42 1.28
N HIS A 138 26.27 8.94 1.77
CA HIS A 138 26.58 8.97 3.20
C HIS A 138 25.59 9.83 4.00
N PHE A 139 25.17 10.98 3.44
CA PHE A 139 24.22 11.87 4.10
C PHE A 139 22.84 11.21 4.31
N ARG A 140 22.47 10.25 3.46
CA ARG A 140 21.18 9.55 3.52
C ARG A 140 21.19 8.35 4.47
N VAL A 141 22.37 7.75 4.74
CA VAL A 141 22.56 6.66 5.71
C VAL A 141 22.64 7.19 7.14
N LEU A 142 23.27 8.36 7.36
CA LEU A 142 23.47 8.95 8.69
C LEU A 142 22.16 9.42 9.35
N CYS A 143 21.15 9.79 8.56
CA CYS A 143 19.84 10.24 9.05
C CYS A 143 18.88 9.08 9.42
N LYS A 144 19.34 7.82 9.29
CA LYS A 144 18.58 6.60 9.61
C LYS A 144 19.01 5.95 10.94
N TYR A 145 19.90 6.59 11.69
CA TYR A 145 20.13 6.36 13.12
C TYR A 145 19.45 7.46 13.94
#